data_AF-A0A550I772-F1
#
_entry.id   AF-A0A550I772-F1
#
_cell.length_a   1.000
_cell.length_b   1.000
_cell.length_c   1.000
_cell.angle_alpha   90.00
_cell.angle_beta   90.00
_cell.angle_gamma   90.00
#
_symmetry.space_group_name_H-M   'P 1'
#
loop_
_entity.id
_entity.type
_entity.pdbx_description
1 polymer ?
#
loop_
_entity_poly.entity_id
_entity_poly.type
_entity_poly.pdbx_seq_one_letter_code
_entity_poly.pdbx_strand_id
1 'polypeptide(L)'
;MKKSLILISFLLLISCKTNTIIPQHITHKSGWSDEIIDVCKKAWPYAQLSLNAYEDEDSLNISHIYQKLDTFADNKIDFNAILYKHNNKNEYVLTFRGTNSIKDFKAGNNPVNRKQNQAGIKAFDSVLRKYGNDISIVVTGHSLGGGIAMGVSLNRPNVTCFSFNGSPIFKKRNNKGKDNERYSIVEYGEILKATRIFGREADQLYTSINLTPGLNTIKQHSMINLAIGITQIAAIRSPKAQKSLEINNLNLKYNSQQQQQQQQQQQQQQQQQQQQQQQQQQQQQQQQQVQQQIGG
;
A
#
# COMPACT_ATOMS: atom_id res chain seq x y z
N MET A 1 66.39 10.60 15.20
CA MET A 1 65.00 10.78 14.74
C MET A 1 64.66 9.69 13.74
N LYS A 2 64.01 8.61 14.17
CA LYS A 2 63.55 7.51 13.29
C LYS A 2 62.05 7.70 13.05
N LYS A 3 61.64 7.94 11.81
CA LYS A 3 60.22 8.00 11.41
C LYS A 3 59.76 6.58 11.08
N SER A 4 58.93 6.00 11.95
CA SER A 4 58.25 4.74 11.66
C SER A 4 57.00 4.99 10.83
N LEU A 5 56.94 4.28 9.71
CA LEU A 5 55.78 4.12 8.82
C LEU A 5 54.61 3.50 9.61
N ILE A 6 53.46 4.17 9.68
CA ILE A 6 52.22 3.56 10.17
C ILE A 6 51.42 3.09 8.95
N LEU A 7 51.21 1.78 8.93
CA LEU A 7 50.50 1.00 7.94
C LEU A 7 49.01 1.39 7.90
N ILE A 8 48.52 1.78 6.72
CA ILE A 8 47.10 2.03 6.44
C ILE A 8 46.36 0.69 6.44
N SER A 9 45.52 0.45 7.46
CA SER A 9 44.62 -0.70 7.49
C SER A 9 43.32 -0.33 6.78
N PHE A 10 43.15 -0.84 5.56
CA PHE A 10 41.92 -0.73 4.78
C PHE A 10 40.83 -1.58 5.44
N LEU A 11 39.89 -0.94 6.13
CA LEU A 11 38.65 -1.61 6.57
C LEU A 11 37.80 -1.93 5.33
N LEU A 12 37.82 -3.20 4.92
CA LEU A 12 36.84 -3.79 4.01
C LEU A 12 35.47 -3.80 4.69
N LEU A 13 34.70 -2.73 4.49
CA LEU A 13 33.27 -2.74 4.76
C LEU A 13 32.58 -3.66 3.76
N ILE A 14 32.37 -4.91 4.18
CA ILE A 14 31.45 -5.83 3.52
C ILE A 14 30.05 -5.23 3.67
N SER A 15 29.67 -4.44 2.67
CA SER A 15 28.31 -3.93 2.50
C SER A 15 27.43 -5.13 2.15
N CYS A 16 26.74 -5.68 3.15
CA CYS A 16 25.57 -6.51 2.90
C CYS A 16 24.56 -5.65 2.13
N LYS A 17 24.52 -5.81 0.81
CA LYS A 17 23.43 -5.33 -0.03
C LYS A 17 22.16 -6.06 0.39
N THR A 18 21.42 -5.50 1.34
CA THR A 18 19.99 -5.79 1.43
C THR A 18 19.39 -5.25 0.15
N ASN A 19 18.91 -6.14 -0.72
CA ASN A 19 18.13 -5.77 -1.89
C ASN A 19 16.79 -5.20 -1.39
N THR A 20 16.79 -3.96 -0.94
CA THR A 20 15.57 -3.18 -0.78
C THR A 20 15.09 -2.93 -2.21
N ILE A 21 14.23 -3.80 -2.71
CA ILE A 21 13.45 -3.50 -3.92
C ILE A 21 12.48 -2.40 -3.47
N ILE A 22 12.92 -1.16 -3.58
CA ILE A 22 12.03 0.00 -3.57
C ILE A 22 11.46 0.00 -4.99
N PRO A 23 10.18 -0.34 -5.21
CA PRO A 23 9.62 -0.19 -6.53
C PRO A 23 9.72 1.28 -6.89
N GLN A 24 10.56 1.59 -7.88
CA GLN A 24 10.58 2.90 -8.50
C GLN A 24 9.16 3.21 -8.97
N HIS A 25 8.77 4.49 -8.90
CA HIS A 25 7.48 4.96 -9.36
C HIS A 25 7.21 4.49 -10.80
N ILE A 26 6.44 3.42 -10.95
CA ILE A 26 5.88 3.03 -12.25
C ILE A 26 4.48 3.63 -12.31
N THR A 27 4.40 4.94 -12.59
CA THR A 27 3.24 5.45 -13.32
C THR A 27 3.35 4.89 -14.73
N HIS A 28 2.75 3.72 -14.96
CA HIS A 28 2.76 3.08 -16.27
C HIS A 28 1.93 3.93 -17.25
N LYS A 29 2.41 4.08 -18.49
CA LYS A 29 1.77 4.92 -19.51
C LYS A 29 0.36 4.43 -19.93
N SER A 30 -0.08 3.27 -19.46
CA SER A 30 -1.40 2.68 -19.73
C SER A 30 -2.42 2.81 -18.58
N GLY A 31 -2.10 3.54 -17.51
CA GLY A 31 -2.87 3.51 -16.26
C GLY A 31 -2.13 2.72 -15.18
N TRP A 32 -2.79 1.77 -14.52
CA TRP A 32 -2.16 0.93 -13.49
C TRP A 32 -1.24 -0.10 -14.14
N SER A 33 -0.02 -0.28 -13.61
CA SER A 33 0.89 -1.33 -14.07
C SER A 33 0.35 -2.71 -13.72
N ASP A 34 0.80 -3.75 -14.42
CA ASP A 34 0.38 -5.12 -14.14
C ASP A 34 0.70 -5.52 -12.69
N GLU A 35 1.84 -5.05 -12.16
CA GLU A 35 2.23 -5.26 -10.76
C GLU A 35 1.24 -4.61 -9.79
N ILE A 36 0.80 -3.38 -10.07
CA ILE A 36 -0.20 -2.69 -9.21
C ILE A 36 -1.54 -3.43 -9.27
N ILE A 37 -1.97 -3.86 -10.47
CA ILE A 37 -3.22 -4.61 -10.63
C ILE A 37 -3.14 -5.93 -9.86
N ASP A 38 -2.03 -6.66 -9.95
CA ASP A 38 -1.86 -7.93 -9.24
C ASP A 38 -1.79 -7.77 -7.72
N VAL A 39 -1.14 -6.71 -7.22
CA VAL A 39 -1.21 -6.37 -5.78
C VAL A 39 -2.65 -6.05 -5.38
N CYS A 40 -3.39 -5.24 -6.15
CA CYS A 40 -4.77 -4.90 -5.84
C CYS A 40 -5.69 -6.12 -5.86
N LYS A 41 -5.49 -7.04 -6.82
CA LYS A 41 -6.23 -8.32 -6.90
C LYS A 41 -6.06 -9.17 -5.64
N LYS A 42 -4.88 -9.15 -5.02
CA LYS A 42 -4.62 -9.81 -3.74
C LYS A 42 -5.19 -9.03 -2.57
N ALA A 43 -5.05 -7.70 -2.56
CA ALA A 43 -5.28 -6.85 -1.40
C ALA A 43 -6.74 -6.43 -1.19
N TRP A 44 -7.56 -6.36 -2.24
CA TRP A 44 -8.90 -5.76 -2.15
C TRP A 44 -9.81 -6.33 -1.04
N PRO A 45 -9.87 -7.65 -0.77
CA PRO A 45 -10.76 -8.15 0.28
C PRO A 45 -10.30 -7.67 1.66
N TYR A 46 -8.99 -7.63 1.88
CA TYR A 46 -8.39 -7.19 3.15
C TYR A 46 -8.52 -5.68 3.34
N ALA A 47 -8.55 -4.90 2.25
CA ALA A 47 -8.84 -3.48 2.31
C ALA A 47 -10.29 -3.24 2.76
N GLN A 48 -11.26 -3.97 2.20
CA GLN A 48 -12.65 -3.88 2.66
C GLN A 48 -12.82 -4.33 4.12
N LEU A 49 -12.16 -5.42 4.53
CA LEU A 49 -12.18 -5.85 5.92
C LEU A 49 -11.57 -4.77 6.85
N SER A 50 -10.46 -4.15 6.45
CA SER A 50 -9.82 -3.06 7.21
C SER A 50 -10.70 -1.82 7.35
N LEU A 51 -11.52 -1.52 6.35
CA LEU A 51 -12.59 -0.51 6.46
C LEU A 51 -13.65 -0.96 7.48
N ASN A 52 -14.18 -2.18 7.35
CA ASN A 52 -15.22 -2.70 8.22
C ASN A 52 -14.78 -2.86 9.69
N ALA A 53 -13.48 -2.82 9.99
CA ALA A 53 -12.96 -2.79 11.36
C ALA A 53 -13.43 -1.55 12.14
N TYR A 54 -13.81 -0.48 11.44
CA TYR A 54 -14.34 0.74 12.03
C TYR A 54 -15.80 0.60 12.49
N GLU A 55 -16.51 -0.43 12.00
CA GLU A 55 -17.91 -0.75 12.32
C GLU A 55 -18.85 0.47 12.18
N ASP A 56 -18.64 1.27 11.14
CA ASP A 56 -19.43 2.45 10.81
C ASP A 56 -20.37 2.21 9.61
N GLU A 57 -21.18 3.23 9.28
CA GLU A 57 -22.18 3.20 8.20
C GLU A 57 -21.56 2.97 6.80
N ASP A 58 -20.26 3.21 6.66
CA ASP A 58 -19.50 3.08 5.42
C ASP A 58 -19.00 1.63 5.16
N SER A 59 -19.35 0.69 6.04
CA SER A 59 -18.94 -0.72 5.93
C SER A 59 -19.42 -1.36 4.63
N LEU A 60 -18.52 -2.10 3.97
CA LEU A 60 -18.81 -2.80 2.72
C LEU A 60 -19.27 -4.24 3.00
N ASN A 61 -20.30 -4.69 2.28
CA ASN A 61 -20.75 -6.06 2.31
C ASN A 61 -19.74 -7.01 1.64
N ILE A 62 -19.09 -7.81 2.47
CA ILE A 62 -18.15 -8.86 2.07
C ILE A 62 -18.58 -10.27 2.53
N SER A 63 -19.84 -10.42 2.97
CA SER A 63 -20.39 -11.67 3.52
C SER A 63 -20.32 -12.86 2.54
N HIS A 64 -20.32 -12.56 1.24
CA HIS A 64 -20.17 -13.56 0.18
C HIS A 64 -18.77 -14.22 0.13
N ILE A 65 -17.76 -13.66 0.80
CA ILE A 65 -16.40 -14.22 0.90
C ILE A 65 -16.05 -14.57 2.35
N TYR A 66 -16.41 -13.70 3.28
CA TYR A 66 -16.00 -13.81 4.68
C TYR A 66 -17.19 -13.75 5.63
N GLN A 67 -17.17 -14.61 6.64
CA GLN A 67 -18.07 -14.56 7.78
C GLN A 67 -17.34 -13.98 8.99
N LYS A 68 -17.96 -13.01 9.69
CA LYS A 68 -17.48 -12.51 11.00
C LYS A 68 -17.67 -13.61 12.05
N LEU A 69 -16.61 -13.94 12.78
CA LEU A 69 -16.63 -14.98 13.82
C LEU A 69 -16.54 -14.41 15.24
N ASP A 70 -15.72 -13.39 15.45
CA ASP A 70 -15.36 -12.94 16.80
C ASP A 70 -14.91 -11.47 16.80
N THR A 71 -14.97 -10.82 17.95
CA THR A 71 -14.48 -9.45 18.17
C THR A 71 -13.62 -9.42 19.43
N PHE A 72 -12.45 -8.80 19.33
CA PHE A 72 -11.53 -8.56 20.44
C PHE A 72 -11.50 -7.07 20.74
N ALA A 73 -11.97 -6.66 21.92
CA ALA A 73 -11.99 -5.25 22.30
C ALA A 73 -11.40 -5.03 23.70
N ASP A 74 -10.68 -3.91 23.86
CA ASP A 74 -10.27 -3.37 25.15
C ASP A 74 -10.45 -1.85 25.12
N ASN A 75 -11.60 -1.40 25.62
CA ASN A 75 -12.00 0.01 25.64
C ASN A 75 -11.04 0.88 26.47
N LYS A 76 -10.31 0.31 27.44
CA LYS A 76 -9.36 1.08 28.27
C LYS A 76 -8.16 1.57 27.47
N ILE A 77 -7.83 0.88 26.38
CA ILE A 77 -6.73 1.24 25.49
C ILE A 77 -7.23 1.54 24.08
N ASP A 78 -8.53 1.69 23.87
CA ASP A 78 -9.17 1.89 22.56
C ASP A 78 -8.74 0.84 21.50
N PHE A 79 -8.59 -0.41 21.92
CA PHE A 79 -8.25 -1.52 21.03
C PHE A 79 -9.52 -2.21 20.51
N ASN A 80 -9.60 -2.43 19.21
CA ASN A 80 -10.62 -3.26 18.57
C ASN A 80 -9.99 -4.07 17.42
N ALA A 81 -10.35 -5.36 17.37
CA ALA A 81 -10.07 -6.22 16.23
C ALA A 81 -11.25 -7.15 15.95
N ILE A 82 -11.42 -7.53 14.69
CA ILE A 82 -12.48 -8.44 14.25
C ILE A 82 -11.85 -9.64 13.55
N LEU A 83 -12.30 -10.84 13.91
CA LEU A 83 -11.92 -12.08 13.25
C LEU A 83 -12.96 -12.47 12.21
N TYR A 84 -12.47 -12.75 11.00
CA TYR A 84 -13.24 -13.26 9.90
C TYR A 84 -12.75 -14.64 9.47
N LYS A 85 -13.67 -15.45 8.93
CA LYS A 85 -13.41 -16.75 8.31
C LYS A 85 -13.72 -16.67 6.83
N HIS A 86 -12.78 -17.06 5.98
CA HIS A 86 -13.10 -17.25 4.56
C HIS A 86 -14.07 -18.43 4.42
N ASN A 87 -15.17 -18.25 3.69
CA ASN A 87 -16.28 -19.21 3.61
C ASN A 87 -15.84 -20.57 3.02
N ASN A 88 -14.94 -20.55 2.03
CA ASN A 88 -14.56 -21.75 1.25
C ASN A 88 -13.09 -22.20 1.40
N LYS A 89 -12.34 -21.67 2.38
CA LYS A 89 -10.91 -21.98 2.56
C LYS A 89 -10.60 -22.11 4.03
N ASN A 90 -9.53 -22.78 4.45
CA ASN A 90 -9.08 -22.74 5.85
C ASN A 90 -8.26 -21.46 6.18
N GLU A 91 -8.81 -20.30 5.80
CA GLU A 91 -8.18 -18.98 5.99
C GLU A 91 -8.98 -18.15 6.99
N TYR A 92 -8.26 -17.45 7.86
CA TYR A 92 -8.79 -16.55 8.89
C TYR A 92 -8.13 -15.17 8.73
N VAL A 93 -8.91 -14.12 8.90
CA VAL A 93 -8.41 -12.74 8.82
C VAL A 93 -8.66 -12.04 10.14
N LEU A 94 -7.59 -11.64 10.80
CA LEU A 94 -7.66 -10.80 12.00
C LEU A 94 -7.40 -9.34 11.60
N THR A 95 -8.44 -8.54 11.70
CA THR A 95 -8.48 -7.17 11.20
C THR A 95 -8.46 -6.20 12.37
N PHE A 96 -7.49 -5.29 12.41
CA PHE A 96 -7.31 -4.31 13.47
C PHE A 96 -7.86 -2.94 13.07
N ARG A 97 -8.69 -2.35 13.93
CA ARG A 97 -9.18 -0.98 13.76
C ARG A 97 -8.04 0.02 13.97
N GLY A 98 -8.03 1.08 13.17
CA GLY A 98 -7.20 2.25 13.44
C GLY A 98 -7.83 3.20 14.46
N THR A 99 -7.34 4.43 14.51
CA THR A 99 -7.92 5.51 15.34
C THR A 99 -8.79 6.43 14.47
N ASN A 100 -9.94 6.86 15.01
CA ASN A 100 -10.90 7.72 14.30
C ASN A 100 -10.48 9.20 14.24
N SER A 101 -9.51 9.63 15.06
CA SER A 101 -9.03 11.01 15.10
C SER A 101 -7.58 11.13 14.65
N ILE A 102 -7.40 11.32 13.34
CA ILE A 102 -6.10 11.63 12.72
C ILE A 102 -5.63 13.04 13.12
N LYS A 103 -6.56 13.93 13.50
CA LYS A 103 -6.25 15.28 14.01
C LYS A 103 -5.56 15.21 15.37
N ASP A 104 -5.98 14.30 16.26
CA ASP A 104 -5.32 14.09 17.56
C ASP A 104 -3.93 13.46 17.40
N PHE A 105 -3.76 12.59 16.39
CA PHE A 105 -2.44 12.03 16.05
C PHE A 105 -1.44 13.08 15.57
N LYS A 106 -1.89 14.15 14.89
CA LYS A 106 -1.04 15.26 14.40
C LYS A 106 -0.84 16.38 15.42
N ALA A 107 -1.79 16.62 16.33
CA ALA A 107 -1.79 17.76 17.25
C ALA A 107 -0.89 17.58 18.50
N GLY A 108 -0.18 16.47 18.64
CA GLY A 108 0.89 16.34 19.65
C GLY A 108 0.59 15.45 20.84
N ASN A 109 -0.07 14.31 20.64
CA ASN A 109 -0.10 13.16 21.56
C ASN A 109 -0.67 11.95 20.75
N ASN A 110 0.01 10.83 20.47
CA ASN A 110 0.77 10.04 21.42
C ASN A 110 1.48 8.83 20.73
N PRO A 111 2.83 8.79 20.61
CA PRO A 111 3.57 7.60 20.18
C PRO A 111 3.65 6.48 21.25
N VAL A 112 2.89 6.53 22.36
CA VAL A 112 3.30 5.90 23.64
C VAL A 112 2.56 4.61 24.06
N ASN A 113 1.34 4.27 23.64
CA ASN A 113 0.68 3.08 24.21
C ASN A 113 0.87 1.78 23.40
N ARG A 114 2.09 1.22 23.50
CA ARG A 114 2.47 -0.14 23.03
C ARG A 114 1.54 -1.27 23.49
N LYS A 115 0.63 -0.98 24.42
CA LYS A 115 -0.41 -1.89 24.91
C LYS A 115 -1.31 -2.38 23.77
N GLN A 116 -1.64 -1.56 22.76
CA GLN A 116 -2.44 -2.02 21.62
C GLN A 116 -1.68 -3.05 20.76
N ASN A 117 -0.37 -2.85 20.51
CA ASN A 117 0.45 -3.86 19.83
C ASN A 117 0.51 -5.19 20.61
N GLN A 118 0.63 -5.12 21.94
CA GLN A 118 0.57 -6.31 22.79
C GLN A 118 -0.81 -6.96 22.77
N ALA A 119 -1.88 -6.18 22.78
CA ALA A 119 -3.25 -6.67 22.66
C ALA A 119 -3.47 -7.36 21.30
N GLY A 120 -2.94 -6.80 20.21
CA GLY A 120 -3.00 -7.42 18.89
C GLY A 120 -2.27 -8.76 18.83
N ILE A 121 -1.08 -8.86 19.44
CA ILE A 121 -0.35 -10.12 19.58
C ILE A 121 -1.14 -11.15 20.43
N LYS A 122 -1.76 -10.71 21.54
CA LYS A 122 -2.58 -11.58 22.39
C LYS A 122 -3.83 -12.07 21.66
N ALA A 123 -4.48 -11.20 20.88
CA ALA A 123 -5.63 -11.55 20.05
C ALA A 123 -5.24 -12.62 19.02
N PHE A 124 -4.13 -12.42 18.31
CA PHE A 124 -3.58 -13.41 17.39
C PHE A 124 -3.30 -14.76 18.08
N ASP A 125 -2.64 -14.75 19.23
CA ASP A 125 -2.37 -15.99 19.99
C ASP A 125 -3.66 -16.67 20.46
N SER A 126 -4.71 -15.90 20.78
CA SER A 126 -6.03 -16.45 21.12
C SER A 126 -6.70 -17.12 19.93
N VAL A 127 -6.55 -16.57 18.72
CA VAL A 127 -7.05 -17.21 17.49
C VAL A 127 -6.35 -18.55 17.28
N LEU A 128 -5.02 -18.61 17.36
CA LEU A 128 -4.27 -19.87 17.21
C LEU A 128 -4.64 -20.90 18.29
N ARG A 129 -4.82 -20.48 19.55
CA ARG A 129 -5.28 -21.39 20.61
C ARG A 129 -6.68 -21.96 20.34
N LYS A 130 -7.57 -21.16 19.76
CA LYS A 130 -8.97 -21.53 19.53
C LYS A 130 -9.16 -22.40 18.28
N TYR A 131 -8.43 -22.12 17.20
CA TYR A 131 -8.65 -22.75 15.90
C TYR A 131 -7.48 -23.64 15.44
N GLY A 132 -6.42 -23.74 16.24
CA GLY A 132 -5.24 -24.56 15.94
C GLY A 132 -4.15 -23.81 15.17
N ASN A 133 -3.01 -24.49 14.98
CA ASN A 133 -1.84 -23.93 14.30
C ASN A 133 -1.81 -24.22 12.78
N ASP A 134 -2.72 -25.08 12.28
CA ASP A 134 -2.77 -25.50 10.88
C ASP A 134 -3.65 -24.59 10.00
N ILE A 135 -4.08 -23.45 10.54
CA ILE A 135 -4.87 -22.45 9.81
C ILE A 135 -3.97 -21.48 9.04
N SER A 136 -4.44 -21.01 7.89
CA SER A 136 -3.83 -19.84 7.25
C SER A 136 -4.37 -18.58 7.93
N ILE A 137 -3.49 -17.74 8.45
CA ILE A 137 -3.88 -16.49 9.11
C ILE A 137 -3.32 -15.27 8.39
N VAL A 138 -4.22 -14.33 8.09
CA VAL A 138 -3.91 -13.03 7.55
C VAL A 138 -4.18 -11.99 8.62
N VAL A 139 -3.27 -11.03 8.79
CA VAL A 139 -3.47 -9.85 9.62
C VAL A 139 -3.58 -8.61 8.77
N THR A 140 -4.52 -7.73 9.09
CA THR A 140 -4.71 -6.53 8.30
C THR A 140 -5.23 -5.35 9.12
N GLY A 141 -5.07 -4.14 8.60
CA GLY A 141 -5.58 -2.94 9.23
C GLY A 141 -5.13 -1.66 8.53
N HIS A 142 -5.77 -0.56 8.90
CA HIS A 142 -5.49 0.78 8.40
C HIS A 142 -4.83 1.66 9.46
N SER A 143 -3.97 2.61 9.08
CA SER A 143 -3.40 3.61 10.00
C SER A 143 -2.72 2.92 11.20
N LEU A 144 -3.17 3.19 12.44
CA LEU A 144 -2.70 2.48 13.63
C LEU A 144 -2.93 0.96 13.57
N GLY A 145 -4.08 0.51 13.06
CA GLY A 145 -4.40 -0.91 12.89
C GLY A 145 -3.42 -1.62 11.94
N GLY A 146 -2.98 -0.92 10.89
CA GLY A 146 -1.93 -1.41 9.98
C GLY A 146 -0.56 -1.54 10.68
N GLY A 147 -0.27 -0.66 11.64
CA GLY A 147 0.90 -0.76 12.51
C GLY A 147 0.83 -1.98 13.45
N ILE A 148 -0.35 -2.25 14.02
CA ILE A 148 -0.59 -3.43 14.86
C ILE A 148 -0.42 -4.73 14.05
N ALA A 149 -1.01 -4.80 12.84
CA ALA A 149 -0.86 -5.94 11.93
C ALA A 149 0.61 -6.22 11.58
N MET A 150 1.37 -5.16 11.28
CA MET A 150 2.81 -5.26 11.05
C MET A 150 3.56 -5.75 12.31
N GLY A 151 3.15 -5.26 13.49
CA GLY A 151 3.65 -5.71 14.77
C GLY A 151 3.44 -7.21 15.00
N VAL A 152 2.25 -7.74 14.71
CA VAL A 152 1.96 -9.17 14.81
C VAL A 152 2.86 -9.96 13.88
N SER A 153 2.89 -9.60 12.59
CA SER A 153 3.68 -10.34 11.60
C SER A 153 5.18 -10.26 11.86
N LEU A 154 5.70 -9.23 12.53
CA LEU A 154 7.11 -9.18 12.93
C LEU A 154 7.45 -10.15 14.06
N ASN A 155 6.47 -10.51 14.88
CA ASN A 155 6.65 -11.26 16.12
C ASN A 155 6.09 -12.70 16.07
N ARG A 156 5.38 -13.07 15.01
CA ARG A 156 4.78 -14.40 14.82
C ARG A 156 5.12 -14.94 13.43
N PRO A 157 5.48 -16.23 13.29
CA PRO A 157 5.72 -16.84 11.99
C PRO A 157 4.39 -17.18 11.29
N ASN A 158 4.48 -17.56 10.01
CA ASN A 158 3.38 -18.13 9.23
C ASN A 158 2.13 -17.23 9.18
N VAL A 159 2.34 -15.92 9.01
CA VAL A 159 1.26 -14.93 8.94
C VAL A 159 1.49 -13.97 7.79
N THR A 160 0.49 -13.82 6.93
CA THR A 160 0.51 -12.81 5.86
C THR A 160 0.00 -11.49 6.40
N CYS A 161 0.64 -10.37 6.06
CA CYS A 161 0.25 -9.05 6.52
C CYS A 161 -0.15 -8.14 5.35
N PHE A 162 -1.32 -7.50 5.44
CA PHE A 162 -1.74 -6.40 4.56
C PHE A 162 -1.93 -5.13 5.40
N SER A 163 -1.07 -4.13 5.20
CA SER A 163 -1.14 -2.85 5.91
C SER A 163 -1.54 -1.75 4.94
N PHE A 164 -2.56 -0.96 5.31
CA PHE A 164 -3.11 0.12 4.49
C PHE A 164 -2.83 1.47 5.13
N ASN A 165 -2.05 2.33 4.48
CA ASN A 165 -1.58 3.59 5.07
C ASN A 165 -1.05 3.40 6.51
N GLY A 166 -0.37 2.28 6.79
CA GLY A 166 -0.02 1.86 8.14
C GLY A 166 0.96 2.82 8.83
N SER A 167 0.77 3.04 10.13
CA SER A 167 1.71 3.81 10.95
C SER A 167 3.02 3.03 11.19
N PRO A 168 4.19 3.70 11.25
CA PRO A 168 5.49 3.05 11.47
C PRO A 168 5.72 2.57 12.91
N ILE A 169 4.66 2.29 13.68
CA ILE A 169 4.73 2.02 15.12
C ILE A 169 4.76 0.51 15.36
N PHE A 170 5.91 -0.11 15.10
CA PHE A 170 6.11 -1.54 15.33
C PHE A 170 7.45 -1.85 15.98
N LYS A 171 7.51 -2.98 16.72
CA LYS A 171 8.73 -3.47 17.36
C LYS A 171 9.10 -4.86 16.85
N LYS A 172 10.36 -5.03 16.45
CA LYS A 172 10.98 -6.34 16.24
C LYS A 172 11.41 -6.88 17.62
N ARG A 173 10.97 -8.08 18.00
CA ARG A 173 11.56 -8.81 19.14
C ARG A 173 12.81 -9.52 18.62
N ASN A 174 13.96 -9.31 19.28
CA ASN A 174 15.24 -9.98 19.04
C ASN A 174 16.00 -9.61 17.74
N ASN A 175 15.83 -8.40 17.20
CA ASN A 175 16.56 -7.88 16.01
C ASN A 175 16.47 -8.70 14.70
N LYS A 176 15.77 -9.84 14.69
CA LYS A 176 15.44 -10.63 13.49
C LYS A 176 13.92 -10.74 13.39
N GLY A 177 13.33 -10.05 12.42
CA GLY A 177 11.91 -10.24 12.09
C GLY A 177 11.67 -11.67 11.58
N LYS A 178 10.42 -12.15 11.68
CA LYS A 178 10.03 -13.40 11.03
C LYS A 178 9.95 -13.21 9.52
N ASP A 179 10.37 -14.20 8.76
CA ASP A 179 10.15 -14.22 7.32
C ASP A 179 8.68 -14.52 7.06
N ASN A 180 7.97 -13.54 6.51
CA ASN A 180 6.53 -13.53 6.30
C ASN A 180 6.24 -12.63 5.11
N GLU A 181 5.20 -12.95 4.36
CA GLU A 181 4.69 -12.05 3.32
C GLU A 181 4.07 -10.79 3.94
N ARG A 182 4.54 -9.62 3.51
CA ARG A 182 4.04 -8.32 3.98
C ARG A 182 3.81 -7.40 2.80
N TYR A 183 2.58 -6.93 2.68
CA TYR A 183 2.15 -5.98 1.68
C TYR A 183 1.81 -4.67 2.40
N SER A 184 2.55 -3.61 2.08
CA SER A 184 2.28 -2.26 2.56
C SER A 184 1.75 -1.44 1.41
N ILE A 185 0.44 -1.19 1.40
CA ILE A 185 -0.23 -0.42 0.36
C ILE A 185 -0.52 0.97 0.91
N VAL A 186 -0.04 2.00 0.21
CA VAL A 186 -0.17 3.38 0.65
C VAL A 186 -0.71 4.28 -0.45
N GLU A 187 -1.51 5.28 -0.09
CA GLU A 187 -1.90 6.33 -1.03
C GLU A 187 -0.75 7.32 -1.25
N TYR A 188 -0.57 7.75 -2.50
CA TYR A 188 0.44 8.74 -2.85
C TYR A 188 0.13 10.10 -2.20
N GLY A 189 1.12 10.73 -1.57
CA GLY A 189 0.96 12.01 -0.88
C GLY A 189 0.42 11.91 0.56
N GLU A 190 0.22 10.69 1.07
CA GLU A 190 -0.29 10.45 2.42
C GLU A 190 0.66 10.99 3.50
N ILE A 191 0.06 11.67 4.50
CA ILE A 191 0.76 12.53 5.46
C ILE A 191 1.74 11.78 6.37
N LEU A 192 1.54 10.48 6.58
CA LEU A 192 2.42 9.66 7.40
C LEU A 192 3.73 9.30 6.68
N LYS A 193 3.90 9.62 5.39
CA LYS A 193 5.18 9.45 4.68
C LYS A 193 6.34 10.10 5.45
N ALA A 194 6.13 11.28 6.04
CA ALA A 194 7.14 11.96 6.86
C ALA A 194 7.48 11.19 8.16
N THR A 195 6.49 10.54 8.78
CA THR A 195 6.72 9.74 10.00
C THR A 195 7.43 8.42 9.71
N ARG A 196 7.29 7.88 8.49
CA ARG A 196 7.94 6.62 8.06
C ARG A 196 9.44 6.79 7.76
N ILE A 197 9.87 7.99 7.34
CA ILE A 197 11.29 8.31 7.06
C ILE A 197 12.21 8.08 8.27
N PHE A 198 11.70 8.20 9.49
CA PHE A 198 12.49 8.04 10.73
C PHE A 198 12.38 6.63 11.35
N GLY A 199 11.62 5.71 10.74
CA GLY A 199 11.44 4.34 11.23
C GLY A 199 12.34 3.32 10.51
N ARG A 200 12.85 2.32 11.22
CA ARG A 200 13.45 1.13 10.58
C ARG A 200 12.34 0.23 10.04
N GLU A 201 12.14 0.21 8.73
CA GLU A 201 11.08 -0.59 8.11
C GLU A 201 11.35 -2.10 8.17
N ALA A 202 10.27 -2.89 8.09
CA ALA A 202 10.36 -4.33 7.91
C ALA A 202 10.62 -4.66 6.44
N ASP A 203 11.14 -5.85 6.14
CA ASP A 203 11.18 -6.34 4.76
C ASP A 203 9.74 -6.54 4.29
N GLN A 204 9.30 -5.73 3.32
CA GLN A 204 7.90 -5.66 2.88
C GLN A 204 7.83 -5.26 1.40
N LEU A 205 6.81 -5.74 0.70
CA LEU A 205 6.45 -5.20 -0.62
C LEU A 205 5.67 -3.90 -0.41
N TYR A 206 6.31 -2.78 -0.77
CA TYR A 206 5.71 -1.45 -0.67
C TYR A 206 5.07 -1.07 -2.00
N THR A 207 3.77 -0.79 -2.00
CA THR A 207 3.02 -0.37 -3.20
C THR A 207 2.37 0.97 -2.96
N SER A 208 2.81 2.01 -3.67
CA SER A 208 2.16 3.32 -3.65
C SER A 208 1.13 3.43 -4.77
N ILE A 209 -0.09 3.81 -4.43
CA ILE A 209 -1.22 3.94 -5.34
C ILE A 209 -1.69 5.39 -5.34
N ASN A 210 -1.86 5.99 -6.51
CA ASN A 210 -2.31 7.39 -6.64
C ASN A 210 -3.81 7.44 -7.00
N LEU A 211 -4.68 7.22 -6.02
CA LEU A 211 -6.14 7.21 -6.22
C LEU A 211 -6.73 8.62 -6.35
N THR A 212 -6.22 9.57 -5.55
CA THR A 212 -6.71 10.94 -5.48
C THR A 212 -5.61 11.94 -5.90
N PRO A 213 -5.56 12.36 -7.18
CA PRO A 213 -4.64 13.42 -7.60
C PRO A 213 -5.03 14.76 -6.93
N GLY A 214 -4.10 15.38 -6.20
CA GLY A 214 -4.29 16.69 -5.56
C GLY A 214 -3.64 16.82 -4.16
N LEU A 215 -3.80 17.98 -3.53
CA LEU A 215 -3.18 18.33 -2.22
C LEU A 215 -4.06 18.00 -1.00
N ASN A 216 -5.18 17.30 -1.15
CA ASN A 216 -6.10 17.04 -0.04
C ASN A 216 -5.70 15.80 0.79
N THR A 217 -4.73 16.03 1.68
CA THR A 217 -4.10 15.01 2.55
C THR A 217 -5.06 14.26 3.48
N ILE A 218 -6.26 14.81 3.78
CA ILE A 218 -7.26 14.13 4.62
C ILE A 218 -8.03 13.09 3.81
N LYS A 219 -8.39 13.41 2.56
CA LYS A 219 -9.07 12.46 1.66
C LYS A 219 -8.15 11.30 1.26
N GLN A 220 -6.84 11.54 1.19
CA GLN A 220 -5.81 10.55 0.87
C GLN A 220 -5.49 9.57 2.03
N HIS A 221 -5.98 9.84 3.24
CA HIS A 221 -5.84 8.93 4.40
C HIS A 221 -7.17 8.26 4.77
N SER A 222 -8.15 8.31 3.86
CA SER A 222 -9.46 7.74 4.07
C SER A 222 -9.45 6.25 3.72
N MET A 223 -9.81 5.40 4.69
CA MET A 223 -9.85 3.97 4.44
C MET A 223 -10.93 3.58 3.43
N ILE A 224 -12.06 4.30 3.39
CA ILE A 224 -13.12 4.05 2.41
C ILE A 224 -12.63 4.32 0.98
N ASN A 225 -11.97 5.45 0.74
CA ASN A 225 -11.42 5.77 -0.58
C ASN A 225 -10.39 4.73 -1.03
N LEU A 226 -9.52 4.31 -0.12
CA LEU A 226 -8.50 3.32 -0.40
C LEU A 226 -9.11 1.92 -0.69
N ALA A 227 -10.08 1.48 0.13
CA ALA A 227 -10.77 0.20 -0.08
C ALA A 227 -11.53 0.16 -1.41
N ILE A 228 -12.29 1.22 -1.72
CA ILE A 228 -13.01 1.35 -2.99
C ILE A 228 -12.04 1.39 -4.15
N GLY A 229 -11.00 2.24 -4.09
CA GLY A 229 -10.01 2.38 -5.16
C GLY A 229 -9.27 1.09 -5.46
N ILE A 230 -8.78 0.38 -4.43
CA ILE A 230 -8.13 -0.93 -4.61
C ILE A 230 -9.12 -1.94 -5.21
N THR A 231 -10.38 -1.96 -4.77
CA THR A 231 -11.41 -2.83 -5.34
C THR A 231 -11.67 -2.51 -6.81
N GLN A 232 -11.74 -1.23 -7.19
CA GLN A 232 -11.92 -0.79 -8.57
C GLN A 232 -10.72 -1.16 -9.46
N ILE A 233 -9.48 -1.02 -8.98
CA ILE A 233 -8.29 -1.45 -9.71
C ILE A 233 -8.29 -2.97 -9.90
N ALA A 234 -8.60 -3.73 -8.83
CA ALA A 234 -8.70 -5.18 -8.90
C ALA A 234 -9.76 -5.63 -9.91
N ALA A 235 -10.90 -4.92 -9.97
CA ALA A 235 -12.02 -5.21 -10.86
C ALA A 235 -11.69 -5.06 -12.35
N ILE A 236 -10.56 -4.42 -12.72
CA ILE A 236 -10.09 -4.40 -14.11
C ILE A 236 -9.83 -5.82 -14.63
N ARG A 237 -9.34 -6.74 -13.77
CA ARG A 237 -8.98 -8.11 -14.15
C ARG A 237 -9.40 -9.20 -13.14
N SER A 238 -10.35 -8.89 -12.25
CA SER A 238 -10.86 -9.85 -11.25
C SER A 238 -12.39 -9.87 -11.25
N PRO A 239 -13.01 -10.93 -11.77
CA PRO A 239 -14.45 -11.12 -11.69
C PRO A 239 -14.99 -11.10 -10.24
N LYS A 240 -14.19 -11.55 -9.27
CA LYS A 240 -14.56 -11.50 -7.85
C LYS A 240 -14.64 -10.07 -7.32
N ALA A 241 -13.72 -9.20 -7.75
CA ALA A 241 -13.75 -7.79 -7.36
C ALA A 241 -14.89 -7.04 -8.08
N GLN A 242 -15.17 -7.37 -9.35
CA GLN A 242 -16.35 -6.85 -10.07
C GLN A 242 -17.65 -7.19 -9.32
N LYS A 243 -17.84 -8.47 -8.95
CA LYS A 243 -18.98 -8.90 -8.14
C LYS A 243 -19.08 -8.18 -6.80
N SER A 244 -17.95 -7.87 -6.16
CA SER A 244 -17.94 -7.09 -4.93
C SER A 244 -18.39 -5.64 -5.15
N LEU A 245 -18.00 -4.99 -6.25
CA LEU A 245 -18.51 -3.67 -6.61
C LEU A 245 -20.03 -3.70 -6.81
N GLU A 246 -20.54 -4.70 -7.52
CA GLU A 246 -21.99 -4.89 -7.75
C GLU A 246 -22.76 -5.05 -6.44
N ILE A 247 -22.32 -5.95 -5.54
CA ILE A 247 -22.95 -6.18 -4.23
C ILE A 247 -23.01 -4.92 -3.37
N ASN A 248 -22.03 -4.04 -3.53
CA ASN A 248 -21.90 -2.80 -2.77
C ASN A 248 -22.44 -1.57 -3.51
N ASN A 249 -23.11 -1.73 -4.65
CA ASN A 249 -23.63 -0.65 -5.49
C ASN A 249 -22.56 0.41 -5.85
N LEU A 250 -21.31 -0.03 -6.05
CA LEU A 250 -20.20 0.84 -6.40
C LEU A 250 -19.97 0.86 -7.91
N ASN A 251 -19.98 2.05 -8.50
CA ASN A 251 -19.69 2.20 -9.92
C ASN A 251 -18.20 1.97 -10.21
N LEU A 252 -17.91 1.18 -11.26
CA LEU A 252 -16.54 0.98 -11.74
C LEU A 252 -16.02 2.29 -12.38
N LYS A 253 -15.13 2.98 -11.66
CA LYS A 253 -14.48 4.21 -12.16
C LYS A 253 -13.41 3.95 -13.21
N TYR A 254 -12.66 2.85 -13.07
CA TYR A 254 -11.55 2.50 -13.96
C TYR A 254 -12.01 1.45 -14.97
N ASN A 255 -12.67 1.88 -16.06
CA ASN A 255 -13.01 0.99 -17.16
C ASN A 255 -11.84 0.91 -18.16
N SER A 256 -11.43 -0.32 -18.50
CA SER A 256 -10.40 -0.62 -19.50
C SER A 256 -10.64 0.06 -20.87
N GLN A 257 -11.90 0.23 -21.30
CA GLN A 257 -12.23 0.88 -22.58
C GLN A 257 -12.02 2.40 -22.55
N GLN A 258 -12.43 3.09 -21.49
CA GLN A 258 -12.18 4.52 -21.33
C GLN A 258 -10.69 4.82 -21.18
N GLN A 259 -9.94 3.92 -20.52
CA GLN A 259 -8.48 4.03 -20.44
C GLN A 259 -7.80 3.79 -21.79
N GLN A 260 -8.26 2.83 -22.58
CA GLN A 260 -7.77 2.63 -23.96
C GLN A 260 -8.07 3.85 -24.86
N GLN A 261 -9.25 4.45 -24.75
CA GLN A 261 -9.59 5.67 -25.51
C GLN A 261 -8.72 6.87 -25.11
N GLN A 262 -8.50 7.09 -23.81
CA GLN A 262 -7.60 8.15 -23.35
C GLN A 262 -6.15 7.92 -23.82
N GLN A 263 -5.69 6.67 -23.87
CA GLN A 263 -4.37 6.32 -24.41
C GLN A 263 -4.27 6.62 -25.91
N GLN A 264 -5.29 6.25 -26.70
CA GLN A 264 -5.30 6.56 -28.13
C GLN A 264 -5.25 8.07 -28.38
N GLN A 265 -6.00 8.87 -27.60
CA GLN A 265 -5.94 10.34 -27.70
C GLN A 265 -4.56 10.90 -27.36
N GLN A 266 -3.90 10.41 -26.30
CA GLN A 266 -2.56 10.87 -25.94
C GLN A 266 -1.50 10.49 -26.97
N GLN A 267 -1.59 9.29 -27.56
CA GLN A 267 -0.68 8.88 -28.65
C GLN A 267 -0.87 9.75 -29.89
N GLN A 268 -2.12 10.08 -30.25
CA GLN A 268 -2.40 11.00 -31.35
C GLN A 268 -1.82 12.39 -31.09
N GLN A 269 -1.93 12.93 -29.87
CA GLN A 269 -1.32 14.22 -29.53
C GLN A 269 0.21 14.21 -29.62
N GLN A 270 0.87 13.14 -29.17
CA GLN A 270 2.32 13.01 -29.30
C GLN A 270 2.77 12.92 -30.76
N GLN A 271 2.05 12.16 -31.59
CA GLN A 271 2.32 12.10 -33.03
C GLN A 271 2.15 13.47 -33.69
N GLN A 272 1.12 14.22 -33.33
CA GLN A 272 0.92 15.59 -33.83
C GLN A 272 2.07 16.52 -33.40
N GLN A 273 2.53 16.44 -32.15
CA GLN A 273 3.68 17.24 -31.69
C GLN A 273 4.97 16.87 -32.45
N GLN A 274 5.22 15.59 -32.70
CA GLN A 274 6.38 15.16 -33.50
C GLN A 274 6.30 15.66 -34.94
N GLN A 275 5.12 15.61 -35.57
CA GLN A 275 4.92 16.15 -36.91
C GLN A 275 5.15 17.66 -36.97
N GLN A 276 4.66 18.41 -35.97
CA GLN A 276 4.90 19.85 -35.89
C GLN A 276 6.39 20.17 -35.73
N GLN A 277 7.13 19.42 -34.91
CA GLN A 277 8.57 19.60 -34.77
C GLN A 277 9.31 19.31 -36.08
N GLN A 278 8.93 18.26 -36.82
CA GLN A 278 9.52 17.96 -38.13
C GLN A 278 9.25 19.06 -39.16
N GLN A 279 8.02 19.60 -39.20
CA GLN A 279 7.68 20.71 -40.09
C GLN A 279 8.48 21.97 -39.76
N GLN A 280 8.66 22.30 -38.48
CA GLN A 280 9.48 23.44 -38.06
C GLN A 280 10.95 23.25 -38.48
N GLN A 281 11.50 22.04 -38.35
CA GLN A 281 12.86 21.75 -38.80
C GLN A 281 13.01 21.89 -40.32
N GLN A 282 12.03 21.43 -41.11
CA GLN A 282 12.04 21.59 -42.56
C GLN A 282 11.96 23.07 -42.97
N GLN A 283 11.12 23.87 -42.31
CA GLN A 283 11.02 25.30 -42.58
C GLN A 283 12.34 26.02 -42.26
N GLN A 284 12.99 25.66 -41.14
CA GLN A 284 14.31 26.22 -40.80
C GLN A 284 15.37 25.85 -41.84
N GLN A 285 15.39 24.61 -42.33
CA GLN A 285 16.31 24.18 -43.39
C GLN A 285 16.06 24.94 -44.71
N GLN A 286 14.80 25.13 -45.11
CA GLN A 286 14.46 25.91 -46.30
C GLN A 286 14.90 27.37 -46.16
N GLN A 287 14.68 27.98 -45.00
CA GLN A 287 15.14 29.36 -44.74
C GLN A 287 16.67 29.46 -44.82
N GLN A 288 17.41 28.48 -44.30
CA GLN A 288 18.86 28.44 -44.42
C GLN A 288 19.32 28.28 -45.87
N GLN A 289 18.67 27.44 -46.67
CA GLN A 289 18.98 27.28 -48.10
C GLN A 289 18.72 28.56 -48.89
N VAL A 290 17.60 29.25 -48.63
CA VAL A 290 17.28 30.53 -49.27
C VAL A 290 18.32 31.59 -48.88
N GLN A 291 18.74 31.65 -47.62
CA GLN A 291 19.80 32.59 -47.17
C GLN A 291 21.14 32.29 -47.85
N GLN A 292 21.49 31.02 -48.07
CA GLN A 292 22.71 30.64 -48.80
C GLN A 292 22.66 31.02 -50.28
N GLN A 293 21.49 30.98 -50.92
CA GLN A 293 21.33 31.37 -52.32
C GLN A 293 21.35 32.89 -52.56
N ILE A 294 20.93 33.69 -51.58
CA ILE A 294 20.93 35.16 -51.69
C ILE A 294 22.29 35.77 -51.33
N GLY A 295 23.11 35.07 -50.54
CA GLY A 295 24.38 35.57 -50.02
C GLY A 295 25.65 35.14 -50.78
N GLY A 296 25.54 34.36 -51.85
CA GLY A 296 26.67 33.93 -52.70
C GLY A 296 26.54 34.46 -54.12
#